data_AF-A0A948CBP9-F1
#
_entry.id   AF-A0A948CBP9-F1
#
_cell.length_a   1.000
_cell.length_b   1.000
_cell.length_c   1.000
_cell.angle_alpha   90.00
_cell.angle_beta   90.00
_cell.angle_gamma   90.00
#
_symmetry.space_group_name_H-M   'P 1'
#
loop_
_entity.id
_entity.type
_entity.pdbx_description
1 polymer ?
#
loop_
_entity_poly.entity_id
_entity_poly.type
_entity_poly.pdbx_seq_one_letter_code
_entity_poly.pdbx_strand_id
1 'polypeptide(L)'
;MFQQTLALIVIVFFLARLFWQKQKKQIAIAEFIFWLFFWLISAGAIISLKWLDKIVANLGFSASGINILLYLSVTVLFYLIFRLRLKLSKIERDITKLVRHIALKK
;
A
#
# COMPACT_ATOMS: atom_id res chain seq x y z
N MET A 1 -13.07 -20.16 -7.18
CA MET A 1 -12.61 -20.87 -5.96
C MET A 1 -11.12 -20.64 -5.73
N PHE A 2 -10.20 -21.00 -6.64
CA PHE A 2 -8.74 -20.83 -6.47
C PHE A 2 -8.28 -19.38 -6.21
N GLN A 3 -8.87 -18.39 -6.89
CA GLN A 3 -8.52 -16.98 -6.72
C GLN A 3 -8.83 -16.42 -5.33
N GLN A 4 -9.92 -16.89 -4.69
CA GLN A 4 -10.29 -16.45 -3.35
C GLN A 4 -9.32 -16.98 -2.29
N THR A 5 -8.88 -18.23 -2.44
CA THR A 5 -7.89 -18.85 -1.55
C THR A 5 -6.54 -18.14 -1.65
N LEU A 6 -6.08 -17.82 -2.86
CA LEU A 6 -4.86 -17.03 -3.08
C LEU A 6 -4.94 -15.64 -2.44
N ALA A 7 -6.06 -14.94 -2.63
CA ALA A 7 -6.27 -13.63 -2.03
C ALA A 7 -6.24 -13.70 -0.49
N LEU A 8 -6.83 -14.74 0.09
CA LEU A 8 -6.86 -14.94 1.54
C LEU A 8 -5.45 -15.24 2.10
N ILE A 9 -4.66 -16.05 1.39
CA ILE A 9 -3.24 -16.30 1.73
C ILE A 9 -2.44 -14.99 1.71
N VAL A 10 -2.64 -14.14 0.71
CA VAL A 10 -1.97 -12.83 0.60
C VAL A 10 -2.36 -11.92 1.77
N ILE A 11 -3.63 -11.85 2.15
CA ILE A 11 -4.09 -11.06 3.29
C ILE A 11 -3.44 -11.55 4.60
N VAL A 12 -3.41 -12.87 4.82
CA VAL A 12 -2.78 -13.46 6.00
C VAL A 12 -1.28 -13.15 6.04
N PHE A 13 -0.60 -13.23 4.90
CA PHE A 13 0.82 -12.83 4.79
C PHE A 13 1.04 -11.36 5.14
N PHE A 14 0.18 -10.46 4.63
CA PHE A 14 0.28 -9.03 4.95
C PHE A 14 -0.02 -8.72 6.42
N LEU A 15 -1.01 -9.39 7.02
CA LEU A 15 -1.29 -9.27 8.45
C LEU A 15 -0.11 -9.76 9.30
N ALA A 16 0.48 -10.90 8.95
CA ALA A 16 1.68 -11.42 9.63
C ALA A 16 2.85 -10.44 9.51
N ARG A 17 3.07 -9.86 8.33
CA ARG A 17 4.11 -8.86 8.08
C ARG A 17 3.86 -7.55 8.86
N LEU A 18 2.61 -7.14 9.01
CA LEU A 18 2.22 -5.98 9.84
C LEU A 18 2.51 -6.22 11.31
N PHE A 19 2.18 -7.41 11.80
CA PHE A 19 2.43 -7.82 13.18
C PHE A 19 3.94 -7.88 13.48
N TRP A 20 4.74 -8.39 12.53
CA TRP A 20 6.20 -8.39 12.63
C TRP A 20 6.77 -6.98 12.68
N GLN A 21 6.30 -6.07 11.82
CA GLN A 21 6.76 -4.69 11.80
C GLN A 21 6.34 -3.89 13.06
N LYS A 22 5.17 -4.19 13.64
CA LYS A 22 4.76 -3.66 14.95
C LYS A 22 5.71 -4.12 16.07
N GLN A 23 6.07 -5.41 16.10
CA GLN A 23 7.02 -5.93 17.09
C GLN A 23 8.40 -5.27 17.00
N LYS A 24 8.87 -4.92 15.78
CA LYS A 24 10.14 -4.20 15.60
C LYS A 24 10.09 -2.71 15.99
N LYS A 25 8.96 -2.18 16.49
CA LYS A 25 8.72 -0.74 16.77
C LYS A 25 9.03 0.19 15.59
N GLN A 26 9.03 -0.34 14.36
CA GLN A 26 9.37 0.41 13.15
C GLN A 26 8.19 1.22 12.60
N ILE A 27 7.00 1.02 13.16
CA ILE A 27 5.75 1.62 12.69
C ILE A 27 5.07 2.29 13.89
N ALA A 28 4.61 3.53 13.69
CA ALA A 28 3.82 4.25 14.69
C ALA A 28 2.45 3.56 14.89
N ILE A 29 1.87 3.65 16.09
CA ILE A 29 0.60 2.99 16.41
C ILE A 29 -0.53 3.42 15.44
N ALA A 30 -0.50 4.68 15.00
CA ALA A 30 -1.45 5.24 14.03
C ALA A 30 -1.31 4.60 12.64
N GLU A 31 -0.08 4.35 12.19
CA GLU A 31 0.18 3.68 10.91
C GLU A 31 -0.25 2.21 10.96
N PHE A 32 -0.05 1.53 12.10
CA PHE A 32 -0.56 0.17 12.31
C PHE A 32 -2.09 0.11 12.23
N ILE A 33 -2.79 1.02 12.89
CA ILE A 33 -4.27 1.08 12.88
C ILE A 33 -4.79 1.40 11.48
N PHE A 34 -4.18 2.37 10.77
CA PHE A 34 -4.54 2.72 9.40
C PHE A 34 -4.42 1.51 8.46
N TRP A 35 -3.29 0.81 8.52
CA TRP A 35 -3.07 -0.38 7.72
C TRP A 35 -4.00 -1.53 8.09
N LEU A 36 -4.25 -1.76 9.38
CA LEU A 36 -5.19 -2.78 9.83
C LEU A 36 -6.59 -2.54 9.25
N PHE A 37 -7.07 -1.30 9.30
CA PHE A 37 -8.36 -0.91 8.76
C PHE A 37 -8.41 -1.09 7.24
N PHE A 38 -7.34 -0.71 6.53
CA PHE A 38 -7.20 -0.89 5.09
C PHE A 38 -7.28 -2.37 4.68
N TRP A 39 -6.60 -3.26 5.39
CA TRP A 39 -6.66 -4.71 5.15
C TRP A 39 -8.03 -5.30 5.44
N LEU A 40 -8.73 -4.79 6.45
CA LEU A 40 -10.07 -5.23 6.81
C LEU A 40 -11.11 -4.84 5.75
N ILE A 41 -11.02 -3.60 5.24
CA ILE A 41 -11.83 -3.13 4.10
C ILE A 41 -11.53 -3.96 2.84
N SER A 42 -10.25 -4.22 2.58
CA SER A 42 -9.83 -5.02 1.42
C SER A 42 -10.36 -6.46 1.49
N ALA A 43 -10.33 -7.08 2.67
CA ALA A 43 -10.91 -8.40 2.89
C ALA A 43 -12.44 -8.39 2.66
N GLY A 44 -13.16 -7.37 3.15
CA GLY A 44 -14.59 -7.19 2.90
C GLY A 44 -14.94 -6.98 1.43
N ALA A 45 -14.12 -6.22 0.70
CA ALA A 45 -14.26 -6.02 -0.73
C ALA A 45 -14.05 -7.33 -1.51
N ILE A 46 -13.10 -8.18 -1.07
CA ILE A 46 -12.82 -9.47 -1.70
C ILE A 46 -13.95 -10.47 -1.48
N ILE A 47 -14.54 -10.50 -0.29
CA ILE A 47 -15.72 -11.35 0.00
C ILE A 47 -16.94 -10.88 -0.82
N SER A 48 -17.01 -9.58 -1.12
CA SER A 48 -18.07 -8.96 -1.93
C SER A 48 -17.82 -8.99 -3.45
N LEU A 49 -16.83 -9.75 -3.94
CA LEU A 49 -16.49 -9.80 -5.37
C LEU A 49 -17.69 -10.08 -6.29
N LYS A 50 -18.64 -10.92 -5.83
CA LYS A 50 -19.88 -11.24 -6.57
C LYS A 50 -20.77 -10.01 -6.84
N TRP A 51 -20.69 -8.98 -5.99
CA TRP A 51 -21.42 -7.71 -6.15
C TRP A 51 -20.62 -6.72 -7.01
N LEU A 52 -19.30 -6.71 -6.87
CA LEU A 52 -18.41 -5.91 -7.71
C LEU A 52 -18.52 -6.30 -9.19
N ASP A 53 -18.55 -7.60 -9.51
CA ASP A 53 -18.71 -8.07 -10.90
C ASP A 53 -20.06 -7.61 -11.50
N LYS A 54 -21.13 -7.52 -10.69
CA LYS A 54 -22.43 -6.99 -11.15
C LYS A 54 -22.41 -5.49 -11.42
N ILE A 55 -21.70 -4.71 -10.60
CA ILE A 55 -21.59 -3.25 -10.78
C ILE A 55 -20.68 -2.92 -11.96
N VAL A 56 -19.55 -3.61 -12.08
CA VAL A 56 -18.58 -3.43 -13.19
C VAL A 56 -19.21 -3.84 -14.52
N ALA A 57 -20.02 -4.90 -14.55
CA ALA A 57 -20.81 -5.27 -15.73
C ALA A 57 -21.86 -4.21 -16.10
N ASN A 58 -22.50 -3.57 -15.11
CA ASN A 58 -23.49 -2.51 -15.35
C ASN A 58 -22.86 -1.17 -15.78
N LEU A 59 -21.56 -0.98 -15.50
CA LEU A 59 -20.76 0.16 -15.96
C LEU A 59 -20.10 -0.07 -17.33
N GLY A 60 -20.36 -1.20 -18.00
CA GLY A 60 -19.94 -1.46 -19.38
C GLY A 60 -18.50 -1.95 -19.55
N PHE A 61 -17.80 -2.30 -18.46
CA PHE A 61 -16.45 -2.85 -18.55
C PHE A 61 -16.49 -4.37 -18.72
N SER A 62 -16.01 -4.87 -19.87
CA SER A 62 -15.89 -6.31 -20.15
C SER A 62 -14.77 -7.01 -19.37
N ALA A 63 -13.97 -6.24 -18.61
CA ALA A 63 -12.89 -6.75 -17.79
C ALA A 63 -13.38 -7.09 -16.38
N SER A 64 -13.00 -8.26 -15.86
CA SER A 64 -13.28 -8.66 -14.47
C SER A 64 -12.88 -7.55 -13.49
N GLY A 65 -13.67 -7.33 -12.44
CA GLY A 65 -13.38 -6.29 -11.42
C GLY A 65 -11.99 -6.41 -10.80
N ILE A 66 -11.39 -7.60 -10.85
CA ILE A 66 -10.00 -7.87 -10.46
C ILE A 66 -9.01 -7.04 -11.28
N ASN A 67 -9.22 -6.88 -12.58
CA ASN A 67 -8.30 -6.13 -13.45
C ASN A 67 -8.30 -4.64 -13.12
N ILE A 68 -9.47 -4.07 -12.81
CA ILE A 68 -9.59 -2.66 -12.43
C ILE A 68 -8.92 -2.42 -11.09
N LEU A 69 -9.15 -3.29 -10.10
CA LEU A 69 -8.47 -3.23 -8.81
C LEU A 69 -6.96 -3.35 -8.96
N LEU A 70 -6.48 -4.22 -9.85
CA LEU A 70 -5.06 -4.39 -10.12
C LEU A 70 -4.46 -3.13 -10.73
N TYR A 71 -5.09 -2.56 -11.77
CA TYR A 71 -4.61 -1.31 -12.38
C TYR A 71 -4.57 -0.17 -11.37
N LEU A 72 -5.64 0.00 -10.58
CA LEU A 72 -5.71 1.05 -9.56
C LEU A 72 -4.64 0.84 -8.48
N SER A 73 -4.43 -0.40 -8.04
CA SER A 73 -3.37 -0.75 -7.07
C SER A 73 -1.98 -0.43 -7.62
N VAL A 74 -1.72 -0.78 -8.87
CA VAL A 74 -0.44 -0.49 -9.55
C VAL A 74 -0.23 1.01 -9.66
N THR A 75 -1.23 1.78 -10.10
CA THR A 75 -1.15 3.25 -10.17
C THR A 75 -0.85 3.87 -8.81
N VAL A 76 -1.55 3.44 -7.76
CA VAL A 76 -1.32 3.92 -6.39
C VAL A 76 0.09 3.55 -5.90
N LEU A 77 0.56 2.33 -6.16
CA LEU A 77 1.92 1.92 -5.82
C LEU A 77 2.97 2.77 -6.52
N PHE A 78 2.81 3.03 -7.82
CA PHE A 78 3.71 3.93 -8.56
C PHE A 78 3.73 5.33 -7.95
N TYR A 79 2.57 5.88 -7.59
CA TYR A 79 2.49 7.17 -6.91
C TYR A 79 3.23 7.17 -5.56
N LEU A 80 3.06 6.11 -4.75
CA LEU A 80 3.75 5.98 -3.47
C LEU A 80 5.28 5.87 -3.64
N ILE A 81 5.75 5.11 -4.62
CA ILE A 81 7.18 5.00 -4.96
C ILE A 81 7.72 6.36 -5.40
N PHE A 82 6.99 7.06 -6.25
CA PHE A 82 7.37 8.40 -6.71
C PHE A 82 7.47 9.37 -5.53
N ARG A 83 6.47 9.39 -4.65
CA ARG A 83 6.47 10.21 -3.43
C ARG A 83 7.64 9.88 -2.51
N LEU A 84 7.96 8.59 -2.35
CA LEU A 84 9.11 8.13 -1.56
C LEU A 84 10.43 8.65 -2.14
N ARG A 85 10.61 8.55 -3.46
CA ARG A 85 11.81 9.08 -4.15
C ARG A 85 11.99 10.58 -3.95
N LEU A 86 10.91 11.37 -4.04
CA LEU A 86 10.97 12.80 -3.79
C LEU A 86 11.38 13.11 -2.34
N LYS A 87 10.84 12.38 -1.37
CA LYS A 87 11.23 12.53 0.05
C LYS A 87 12.70 12.19 0.27
N LEU A 88 13.19 11.11 -0.36
CA LEU A 88 14.58 10.69 -0.27
C LEU A 88 15.52 11.76 -0.84
N SER A 89 15.21 12.29 -2.03
CA SER A 89 16.02 13.36 -2.64
C SER A 89 16.04 14.64 -1.80
N LYS A 90 14.92 14.98 -1.12
CA LYS A 90 14.90 16.10 -0.17
C LYS A 90 15.83 15.85 1.02
N ILE A 91 15.78 14.65 1.60
CA ILE A 91 16.65 14.27 2.72
C ILE A 91 18.12 14.35 2.31
N GLU A 92 18.49 13.82 1.14
CA GLU A 92 19.87 13.92 0.63
C GLU A 92 20.34 15.37 0.51
N ARG A 93 19.52 16.26 -0.06
CA ARG A 93 19.83 17.69 -0.18
C ARG A 93 20.01 18.36 1.18
N ASP A 94 19.15 18.03 2.15
CA ASP A 94 19.21 18.58 3.49
C ASP A 94 20.49 18.11 4.22
N ILE A 95 20.88 16.84 4.05
CA ILE A 95 22.17 16.32 4.54
C ILE A 95 23.35 17.05 3.89
N THR A 96 23.33 17.26 2.57
CA THR A 96 24.41 17.98 1.87
C THR A 96 24.57 19.41 2.41
N LYS A 97 23.46 20.12 2.63
CA LYS A 97 23.49 21.47 3.22
C LYS A 97 24.05 21.46 4.64
N LEU A 98 23.64 20.48 5.44
CA LEU A 98 24.06 20.35 6.83
C LEU A 98 25.57 20.07 6.93
N VAL A 99 26.09 19.15 6.12
CA VAL A 99 27.53 18.88 6.02
C VAL A 99 28.32 20.12 5.55
N ARG A 100 27.83 20.83 4.53
CA ARG A 100 28.46 22.08 4.05
C ARG A 100 28.51 23.15 5.13
N HIS A 101 27.44 23.32 5.90
CA HIS A 101 27.41 24.29 6.99
C HIS A 101 28.40 23.94 8.10
N ILE A 102 28.52 22.65 8.45
CA ILE A 102 29.50 22.16 9.43
C ILE A 102 30.94 22.39 8.93
N ALA A 103 31.21 22.10 7.65
CA ALA A 103 32.54 22.26 7.06
C ALA A 103 32.98 23.73 6.98
N LEU A 104 32.07 24.67 6.75
CA LEU A 104 32.36 26.11 6.66
C LEU A 104 32.44 26.81 8.03
N LYS A 105 31.93 26.19 9.10
CA LYS A 105 32.02 26.70 10.48
C LYS A 105 33.29 26.22 11.21
N LYS A 106 34.11 25.40 10.56
CA LYS A 106 35.39 24.92 11.04
C LYS A 106 36.51 25.65 10.32
#